data_AF-A0A956PGQ3-F1
#
_entry.id   AF-A0A956PGQ3-F1
#
_cell.length_a   1.000
_cell.length_b   1.000
_cell.length_c   1.000
_cell.angle_alpha   90.00
_cell.angle_beta   90.00
_cell.angle_gamma   90.00
#
_symmetry.space_group_name_H-M   'P 1'
#
loop_
_entity.id
_entity.type
_entity.pdbx_description
1 polymer ?
#
loop_
_entity_poly.entity_id
_entity_poly.type
_entity_poly.pdbx_seq_one_letter_code
_entity_poly.pdbx_strand_id
1 'polypeptide(L)'
;MTKPKRLLKTFLFSSLLGCALSGCGSDFTEPATVSPSQPAGPTAISQLLKQDILINADLWDKEPRMLAAGLGFTEIIGVDGLDVTQPEVSENLVREAGGTWNMVDCPSDQVSLDNFTSAITPQQVANTFGYPVVRADGLPVEFTWPVRPSTLDPTDFVVILNNGERVQPEVCSISPNLDYNERAVVVLFGFFGNRLSPNNPDSVYPIRVEIVEDGTPLQLVGPGPTFVSAVGMGVDSGGSPYTDPDVPPEERGGPRLVASKLTVLSAEGDQAPAPFAVNSPNDGRTLYGDDAQYRIRVFTSGGFSPDGVKAMLPTEFARYFKLKAQTAGGVVELTETGIDYNLDGATVRIVGLAELGKVSDHYDDCYTEDQDNQIDIILAGDEAAMRKITHV
;
A
#
# COMPACT_ATOMS: atom_id res chain seq x y z
N MET A 1 7.40 -58.20 -40.54
CA MET A 1 7.59 -59.66 -40.45
C MET A 1 8.58 -59.95 -39.32
N THR A 2 8.22 -60.92 -38.47
CA THR A 2 9.06 -61.73 -37.55
C THR A 2 9.89 -61.06 -36.42
N LYS A 3 9.36 -61.24 -35.19
CA LYS A 3 10.06 -61.28 -33.90
C LYS A 3 11.00 -62.51 -33.76
N PRO A 4 11.85 -62.51 -32.73
CA PRO A 4 11.93 -63.63 -31.76
C PRO A 4 11.77 -63.09 -30.30
N LYS A 5 10.89 -63.57 -29.40
CA LYS A 5 10.86 -64.80 -28.55
C LYS A 5 12.24 -65.16 -27.97
N ARG A 6 12.49 -65.49 -26.70
CA ARG A 6 11.74 -65.70 -25.42
C ARG A 6 12.87 -65.96 -24.39
N LEU A 7 12.71 -65.64 -23.10
CA LEU A 7 12.65 -66.66 -22.03
C LEU A 7 12.36 -66.02 -20.67
N LEU A 8 11.36 -66.61 -20.01
CA LEU A 8 10.86 -66.36 -18.68
C LEU A 8 11.37 -67.50 -17.78
N LYS A 9 11.78 -67.22 -16.54
CA LYS A 9 11.85 -68.24 -15.49
C LYS A 9 11.20 -67.69 -14.22
N THR A 10 10.06 -68.28 -13.89
CA THR A 10 9.34 -68.20 -12.62
C THR A 10 9.73 -69.43 -11.78
N PHE A 11 9.90 -69.29 -10.47
CA PHE A 11 9.77 -70.41 -9.52
C PHE A 11 9.05 -69.96 -8.25
N LEU A 12 8.20 -70.86 -7.76
CA LEU A 12 7.22 -70.72 -6.69
C LEU A 12 7.80 -70.85 -5.26
N PHE A 13 7.14 -70.14 -4.34
CA PHE A 13 6.74 -70.44 -2.95
C PHE A 13 7.36 -71.65 -2.19
N SER A 14 7.81 -71.38 -0.96
CA SER A 14 7.37 -72.09 0.25
C SER A 14 7.73 -71.31 1.53
N SER A 15 6.78 -71.29 2.48
CA SER A 15 6.84 -70.69 3.82
C SER A 15 7.47 -71.63 4.86
N LEU A 16 8.25 -71.12 5.82
CA LEU A 16 8.23 -71.60 7.21
C LEU A 16 8.94 -70.67 8.20
N LEU A 17 8.34 -70.64 9.39
CA LEU A 17 8.55 -69.91 10.63
C LEU A 17 9.97 -70.00 11.22
N GLY A 18 10.46 -68.92 11.86
CA GLY A 18 11.65 -68.96 12.72
C GLY A 18 12.02 -67.60 13.29
N CYS A 19 11.96 -67.47 14.62
CA CYS A 19 12.06 -66.25 15.40
C CYS A 19 13.51 -65.81 15.70
N ALA A 20 13.64 -64.54 16.07
CA ALA A 20 14.66 -63.93 16.95
C ALA A 20 15.93 -63.27 16.36
N LEU A 21 15.89 -61.93 16.51
CA LEU A 21 16.92 -61.05 17.08
C LEU A 21 18.09 -60.53 16.23
N SER A 22 18.08 -59.19 16.13
CA SER A 22 19.20 -58.24 16.01
C SER A 22 19.76 -57.96 14.61
N GLY A 23 19.52 -56.74 14.13
CA GLY A 23 20.36 -56.15 13.07
C GLY A 23 19.63 -55.17 12.14
N CYS A 24 19.96 -53.88 12.30
CA CYS A 24 20.05 -52.84 11.27
C CYS A 24 18.90 -52.71 10.25
N GLY A 25 17.96 -51.81 10.53
CA GLY A 25 17.12 -51.17 9.52
C GLY A 25 17.60 -49.75 9.26
N SER A 26 18.05 -49.48 8.03
CA SER A 26 18.31 -48.17 7.48
C SER A 26 17.00 -47.48 7.11
N ASP A 27 16.55 -46.53 7.92
CA ASP A 27 15.46 -45.63 7.54
C ASP A 27 16.01 -44.52 6.65
N PHE A 28 15.63 -44.57 5.37
CA PHE A 28 15.61 -43.40 4.51
C PHE A 28 14.61 -42.41 5.10
N THR A 29 15.11 -41.43 5.83
CA THR A 29 14.33 -40.26 6.24
C THR A 29 14.25 -39.33 5.03
N GLU A 30 13.03 -39.15 4.49
CA GLU A 30 12.75 -38.00 3.63
C GLU A 30 13.15 -36.72 4.37
N PRO A 31 13.77 -35.74 3.69
CA PRO A 31 14.02 -34.44 4.31
C PRO A 31 12.67 -33.81 4.62
N ALA A 32 12.40 -33.58 5.90
CA ALA A 32 11.27 -32.81 6.35
C ALA A 32 11.33 -31.42 5.69
N THR A 33 10.37 -31.14 4.81
CA THR A 33 10.04 -29.78 4.41
C THR A 33 9.58 -29.07 5.68
N VAL A 34 10.48 -28.28 6.28
CA VAL A 34 10.10 -27.34 7.34
C VAL A 34 9.28 -26.26 6.65
N SER A 35 7.96 -26.43 6.58
CA SER A 35 7.07 -25.29 6.43
C SER A 35 7.37 -24.35 7.60
N PRO A 36 7.70 -23.07 7.37
CA PRO A 36 7.79 -22.13 8.49
C PRO A 36 6.43 -22.16 9.18
N SER A 37 6.41 -22.64 10.42
CA SER A 37 5.20 -22.66 11.23
C SER A 37 4.70 -21.22 11.32
N GLN A 38 3.46 -20.96 10.90
CA GLN A 38 2.83 -19.66 11.09
C GLN A 38 3.01 -19.22 12.56
N PRO A 39 3.33 -17.94 12.82
CA PRO A 39 3.53 -17.46 14.17
C PRO A 39 2.26 -17.71 15.00
N ALA A 40 2.42 -18.13 16.26
CA ALA A 40 1.32 -18.52 17.14
C ALA A 40 0.37 -17.35 17.53
N GLY A 41 0.67 -16.13 17.07
CA GLY A 41 -0.05 -14.89 17.29
C GLY A 41 0.60 -13.78 16.47
N PRO A 42 0.06 -12.55 16.51
CA PRO A 42 0.59 -11.47 15.71
C PRO A 42 2.01 -11.10 16.16
N THR A 43 2.86 -10.66 15.25
CA THR A 43 4.23 -10.25 15.60
C THR A 43 4.23 -9.09 16.61
N ALA A 44 5.21 -9.06 17.51
CA ALA A 44 5.31 -8.01 18.52
C ALA A 44 5.47 -6.60 17.91
N ILE A 45 6.10 -6.51 16.74
CA ILE A 45 6.32 -5.26 16.02
C ILE A 45 5.02 -4.74 15.40
N SER A 46 4.16 -5.60 14.83
CA SER A 46 2.87 -5.17 14.28
C SER A 46 1.92 -4.64 15.36
N GLN A 47 2.04 -5.12 16.61
CA GLN A 47 1.23 -4.65 17.72
C GLN A 47 1.48 -3.17 18.08
N LEU A 48 2.64 -2.61 17.70
CA LEU A 48 2.88 -1.17 17.84
C LEU A 48 1.92 -0.34 16.98
N LEU A 49 1.47 -0.88 15.85
CA LEU A 49 0.53 -0.22 14.94
C LEU A 49 -0.92 -0.27 15.45
N LYS A 50 -1.23 -1.11 16.44
CA LYS A 50 -2.54 -1.17 17.11
C LYS A 50 -2.70 -0.17 18.25
N GLN A 51 -1.68 0.64 18.54
CA GLN A 51 -1.75 1.65 19.60
C GLN A 51 -2.58 2.85 19.16
N ASP A 52 -3.50 3.30 20.03
CA ASP A 52 -4.36 4.48 19.84
C ASP A 52 -3.60 5.80 19.98
N ILE A 53 -2.59 5.99 19.13
CA ILE A 53 -1.80 7.21 19.04
C ILE A 53 -2.21 7.94 17.77
N LEU A 54 -2.85 9.09 17.94
CA LEU A 54 -3.22 9.99 16.86
C LEU A 54 -2.81 11.39 17.32
N ILE A 55 -2.03 12.08 16.50
CA ILE A 55 -1.48 13.38 16.86
C ILE A 55 -1.72 14.28 15.66
N ASN A 56 -2.56 15.30 15.83
CA ASN A 56 -2.86 16.29 14.80
C ASN A 56 -3.29 15.67 13.44
N ALA A 57 -4.02 14.55 13.49
CA ALA A 57 -4.43 13.84 12.30
C ALA A 57 -5.47 14.59 11.46
N ASP A 58 -5.35 14.50 10.14
CA ASP A 58 -6.24 15.21 9.24
C ASP A 58 -7.66 14.62 9.26
N LEU A 59 -8.64 15.51 9.53
CA LEU A 59 -10.04 15.27 9.20
C LEU A 59 -10.31 15.81 7.80
N TRP A 60 -10.67 14.92 6.89
CA TRP A 60 -10.91 15.19 5.47
C TRP A 60 -12.33 15.67 5.18
N ASP A 61 -13.26 15.43 6.10
CA ASP A 61 -14.64 15.89 6.01
C ASP A 61 -15.21 16.17 7.40
N LYS A 62 -16.34 16.87 7.45
CA LYS A 62 -17.07 17.16 8.70
C LYS A 62 -17.79 15.94 9.26
N GLU A 63 -18.02 14.93 8.43
CA GLU A 63 -18.74 13.71 8.80
C GLU A 63 -17.88 12.47 8.54
N PRO A 64 -17.98 11.44 9.40
CA PRO A 64 -17.28 10.18 9.21
C PRO A 64 -17.91 9.37 8.08
N ARG A 65 -17.11 8.97 7.10
CA ARG A 65 -17.50 8.09 5.99
C ARG A 65 -16.28 7.43 5.36
N MET A 66 -16.52 6.40 4.56
CA MET A 66 -15.53 5.89 3.61
C MET A 66 -15.46 6.83 2.39
N LEU A 67 -14.26 7.17 1.98
CA LEU A 67 -13.97 7.99 0.79
C LEU A 67 -13.83 7.11 -0.45
N ALA A 68 -13.06 6.04 -0.34
CA ALA A 68 -12.79 5.09 -1.42
C ALA A 68 -12.36 3.75 -0.85
N ALA A 69 -12.38 2.74 -1.74
CA ALA A 69 -11.80 1.44 -1.53
C ALA A 69 -11.49 0.82 -2.90
N GLY A 70 -10.24 0.55 -3.21
CA GLY A 70 -9.82 0.16 -4.56
C GLY A 70 -8.90 -1.05 -4.56
N LEU A 71 -9.01 -1.92 -5.57
CA LEU A 71 -8.01 -2.96 -5.79
C LEU A 71 -6.70 -2.30 -6.26
N GLY A 72 -5.65 -2.39 -5.45
CA GLY A 72 -4.33 -1.86 -5.78
C GLY A 72 -3.49 -2.87 -6.55
N PHE A 73 -3.25 -4.03 -5.94
CA PHE A 73 -2.42 -5.09 -6.52
C PHE A 73 -3.07 -6.45 -6.40
N THR A 74 -2.71 -7.38 -7.29
CA THR A 74 -3.09 -8.79 -7.19
C THR A 74 -1.85 -9.66 -7.02
N GLU A 75 -1.94 -10.72 -6.23
CA GLU A 75 -0.94 -11.78 -6.03
C GLU A 75 0.51 -11.41 -5.63
N ILE A 76 0.88 -10.12 -5.53
CA ILE A 76 2.27 -9.70 -5.20
C ILE A 76 2.51 -9.52 -3.71
N ILE A 77 1.50 -9.74 -2.87
CA ILE A 77 1.62 -9.63 -1.42
C ILE A 77 1.95 -11.01 -0.85
N GLY A 78 3.08 -11.11 -0.15
CA GLY A 78 3.55 -12.40 0.38
C GLY A 78 4.24 -13.27 -0.67
N VAL A 79 5.11 -12.68 -1.50
CA VAL A 79 5.97 -13.42 -2.43
C VAL A 79 7.19 -13.91 -1.67
N ASP A 80 7.34 -15.23 -1.54
CA ASP A 80 8.44 -15.82 -0.78
C ASP A 80 9.77 -15.74 -1.55
N GLY A 81 10.88 -15.68 -0.81
CA GLY A 81 12.23 -15.73 -1.39
C GLY A 81 12.75 -14.42 -2.01
N LEU A 82 12.05 -13.30 -1.86
CA LEU A 82 12.57 -12.00 -2.32
C LEU A 82 13.77 -11.54 -1.47
N ASP A 83 14.84 -11.17 -2.15
CA ASP A 83 16.12 -10.77 -1.59
C ASP A 83 16.81 -9.78 -2.54
N VAL A 84 17.09 -8.56 -2.06
CA VAL A 84 17.75 -7.51 -2.84
C VAL A 84 19.20 -7.88 -3.21
N THR A 85 19.83 -8.79 -2.46
CA THR A 85 21.18 -9.29 -2.77
C THR A 85 21.18 -10.35 -3.89
N GLN A 86 19.99 -10.82 -4.29
CA GLN A 86 19.78 -11.78 -5.39
C GLN A 86 18.75 -11.22 -6.39
N PRO A 87 19.04 -10.08 -7.04
CA PRO A 87 18.05 -9.35 -7.84
C PRO A 87 17.49 -10.16 -9.00
N GLU A 88 18.29 -11.01 -9.66
CA GLU A 88 17.81 -11.87 -10.75
C GLU A 88 16.81 -12.94 -10.28
N VAL A 89 17.00 -13.48 -9.07
CA VAL A 89 16.07 -14.46 -8.49
C VAL A 89 14.77 -13.76 -8.08
N SER A 90 14.90 -12.63 -7.39
CA SER A 90 13.78 -11.79 -6.96
C SER A 90 12.96 -11.30 -8.15
N GLU A 91 13.59 -10.83 -9.23
CA GLU A 91 12.91 -10.40 -10.45
C GLU A 91 12.06 -11.53 -11.03
N ASN A 92 12.60 -12.75 -11.13
CA ASN A 92 11.85 -13.88 -11.66
C ASN A 92 10.63 -14.20 -10.79
N LEU A 93 10.78 -14.20 -9.47
CA LEU A 93 9.68 -14.46 -8.52
C LEU A 93 8.60 -13.38 -8.59
N VAL A 94 9.00 -12.11 -8.68
CA VAL A 94 8.09 -10.97 -8.84
C VAL A 94 7.32 -11.06 -10.14
N ARG A 95 8.00 -11.36 -11.26
CA ARG A 95 7.35 -11.50 -12.56
C ARG A 95 6.43 -12.72 -12.63
N GLU A 96 6.79 -13.83 -11.99
CA GLU A 96 5.89 -14.98 -11.79
C GLU A 96 4.69 -14.61 -10.91
N ALA A 97 4.85 -13.64 -10.02
CA ALA A 97 3.76 -13.01 -9.29
C ALA A 97 2.90 -12.03 -10.09
N GLY A 98 3.27 -11.76 -11.34
CA GLY A 98 2.65 -10.74 -12.18
C GLY A 98 2.94 -9.31 -11.69
N GLY A 99 3.97 -9.15 -10.86
CA GLY A 99 4.48 -7.86 -10.40
C GLY A 99 5.43 -7.21 -11.39
N THR A 100 5.60 -5.90 -11.25
CA THR A 100 6.59 -5.12 -11.98
C THR A 100 7.95 -5.22 -11.31
N TRP A 101 9.00 -5.27 -12.13
CA TRP A 101 10.39 -5.13 -11.71
C TRP A 101 11.05 -4.00 -12.51
N ASN A 102 11.45 -2.94 -11.81
CA ASN A 102 12.06 -1.73 -12.37
C ASN A 102 13.56 -1.89 -12.59
N MET A 103 14.08 -1.18 -13.59
CA MET A 103 15.51 -0.97 -13.75
C MET A 103 15.90 0.25 -12.93
N VAL A 104 16.78 0.05 -11.96
CA VAL A 104 17.22 1.11 -11.04
C VAL A 104 18.59 1.62 -11.49
N ASP A 105 18.66 2.89 -11.90
CA ASP A 105 19.93 3.58 -12.16
C ASP A 105 20.34 4.37 -10.93
N CYS A 106 21.16 3.74 -10.09
CA CYS A 106 21.50 4.24 -8.78
C CYS A 106 23.03 4.33 -8.60
N PRO A 107 23.61 5.52 -8.34
CA PRO A 107 25.03 5.65 -8.04
C PRO A 107 25.41 5.11 -6.65
N SER A 108 24.43 4.90 -5.77
CA SER A 108 24.60 4.31 -4.44
C SER A 108 24.71 2.79 -4.51
N ASP A 109 25.51 2.20 -3.62
CA ASP A 109 25.56 0.75 -3.41
C ASP A 109 24.42 0.24 -2.49
N GLN A 110 23.64 1.16 -1.93
CA GLN A 110 22.48 0.87 -1.09
C GLN A 110 21.21 1.10 -1.88
N VAL A 111 20.68 0.02 -2.46
CA VAL A 111 19.35 -0.03 -3.09
C VAL A 111 18.47 -0.94 -2.23
N SER A 112 17.23 -0.55 -2.01
CA SER A 112 16.23 -1.36 -1.32
C SER A 112 15.31 -2.07 -2.31
N LEU A 113 14.65 -3.14 -1.85
CA LEU A 113 13.79 -3.96 -2.71
C LEU A 113 12.62 -3.14 -3.30
N ASP A 114 12.13 -2.16 -2.55
CA ASP A 114 11.07 -1.23 -2.96
C ASP A 114 11.44 -0.38 -4.18
N ASN A 115 12.72 -0.07 -4.43
CA ASN A 115 13.13 0.62 -5.66
C ASN A 115 12.89 -0.26 -6.91
N PHE A 116 12.90 -1.59 -6.74
CA PHE A 116 12.68 -2.54 -7.83
C PHE A 116 11.23 -2.98 -7.97
N THR A 117 10.48 -3.11 -6.88
CA THR A 117 9.14 -3.71 -6.91
C THR A 117 8.29 -3.31 -5.70
N SER A 118 6.98 -3.34 -5.89
CA SER A 118 5.99 -3.23 -4.81
C SER A 118 5.60 -4.59 -4.21
N ALA A 119 6.20 -5.68 -4.68
CA ALA A 119 6.01 -7.00 -4.08
C ALA A 119 6.70 -7.07 -2.70
N ILE A 120 6.02 -7.70 -1.74
CA ILE A 120 6.54 -7.83 -0.36
C ILE A 120 6.55 -9.28 0.10
N THR A 121 7.51 -9.61 0.95
CA THR A 121 7.68 -10.96 1.50
C THR A 121 6.63 -11.30 2.57
N PRO A 122 6.34 -12.58 2.83
CA PRO A 122 5.48 -12.99 3.94
C PRO A 122 5.96 -12.45 5.30
N GLN A 123 7.27 -12.33 5.50
CA GLN A 123 7.82 -11.78 6.74
C GLN A 123 7.60 -10.27 6.87
N GLN A 124 7.72 -9.51 5.77
CA GLN A 124 7.36 -8.09 5.77
C GLN A 124 5.88 -7.92 6.10
N VAL A 125 4.99 -8.71 5.50
CA VAL A 125 3.56 -8.70 5.82
C VAL A 125 3.34 -9.03 7.31
N ALA A 126 3.98 -10.07 7.83
CA ALA A 126 3.83 -10.43 9.25
C ALA A 126 4.27 -9.29 10.19
N ASN A 127 5.30 -8.52 9.82
CA ASN A 127 5.79 -7.41 10.63
C ASN A 127 4.85 -6.20 10.63
N THR A 128 4.12 -5.95 9.55
CA THR A 128 3.23 -4.78 9.41
C THR A 128 1.74 -5.09 9.63
N PHE A 129 1.30 -6.32 9.36
CA PHE A 129 -0.10 -6.78 9.43
C PHE A 129 -0.31 -7.87 10.50
N GLY A 130 0.77 -8.35 11.11
CA GLY A 130 0.74 -9.31 12.22
C GLY A 130 0.88 -10.77 11.82
N TYR A 131 0.35 -11.16 10.67
CA TYR A 131 0.45 -12.53 10.15
C TYR A 131 0.98 -12.54 8.72
N PRO A 132 1.74 -13.57 8.32
CA PRO A 132 2.13 -13.73 6.92
C PRO A 132 0.92 -14.11 6.08
N VAL A 133 0.88 -13.61 4.85
CA VAL A 133 0.00 -14.09 3.78
C VAL A 133 0.85 -14.61 2.63
N VAL A 134 0.25 -15.33 1.70
CA VAL A 134 0.94 -15.87 0.52
C VAL A 134 0.14 -15.53 -0.72
N ARG A 135 0.77 -14.82 -1.65
CA ARG A 135 0.19 -14.48 -2.96
C ARG A 135 -1.18 -13.79 -2.86
N ALA A 136 -1.32 -12.90 -1.89
CA ALA A 136 -2.52 -12.11 -1.68
C ALA A 136 -2.52 -10.84 -2.56
N ASP A 137 -3.69 -10.21 -2.57
CA ASP A 137 -4.01 -8.95 -3.20
C ASP A 137 -3.95 -7.81 -2.17
N GLY A 138 -3.74 -6.58 -2.63
CA GLY A 138 -3.73 -5.36 -1.84
C GLY A 138 -4.92 -4.46 -2.14
N LEU A 139 -5.65 -4.04 -1.11
CA LEU A 139 -6.84 -3.19 -1.23
C LEU A 139 -6.83 -2.10 -0.14
N PRO A 140 -6.39 -0.87 -0.45
CA PRO A 140 -6.50 0.28 0.45
C PRO A 140 -7.95 0.79 0.57
N VAL A 141 -8.28 1.28 1.77
CA VAL A 141 -9.58 1.83 2.17
C VAL A 141 -9.36 3.16 2.86
N GLU A 142 -9.89 4.21 2.28
CA GLU A 142 -9.73 5.59 2.73
C GLU A 142 -10.95 6.06 3.51
N PHE A 143 -10.71 6.74 4.63
CA PHE A 143 -11.74 7.29 5.51
C PHE A 143 -11.64 8.80 5.59
N THR A 144 -12.76 9.47 5.84
CA THR A 144 -12.72 10.91 6.08
C THR A 144 -12.11 11.28 7.43
N TRP A 145 -12.20 10.38 8.40
CA TRP A 145 -11.67 10.53 9.76
C TRP A 145 -10.67 9.41 10.04
N PRO A 146 -9.62 9.65 10.84
CA PRO A 146 -8.65 8.63 11.17
C PRO A 146 -9.29 7.45 11.91
N VAL A 147 -8.79 6.25 11.65
CA VAL A 147 -9.23 5.04 12.34
C VAL A 147 -8.65 5.00 13.74
N ARG A 148 -9.38 4.39 14.68
CA ARG A 148 -8.85 4.02 16.00
C ARG A 148 -8.12 2.68 15.87
N PRO A 149 -6.77 2.65 15.92
CA PRO A 149 -6.03 1.45 15.50
C PRO A 149 -6.28 0.21 16.37
N SER A 150 -6.61 0.37 17.66
CA SER A 150 -6.90 -0.77 18.54
C SER A 150 -8.21 -1.48 18.24
N THR A 151 -9.12 -0.85 17.49
CA THR A 151 -10.41 -1.44 17.10
C THR A 151 -10.40 -2.03 15.70
N LEU A 152 -9.28 -1.94 14.98
CA LEU A 152 -9.18 -2.40 13.61
C LEU A 152 -8.95 -3.92 13.58
N ASP A 153 -9.82 -4.66 12.89
CA ASP A 153 -9.68 -6.09 12.63
C ASP A 153 -10.05 -6.43 11.17
N PRO A 154 -9.46 -7.45 10.52
CA PRO A 154 -9.94 -7.90 9.22
C PRO A 154 -11.42 -8.29 9.25
N THR A 155 -11.97 -8.70 10.40
CA THR A 155 -13.38 -9.11 10.48
C THR A 155 -14.39 -7.98 10.33
N ASP A 156 -13.96 -6.74 10.52
CA ASP A 156 -14.77 -5.54 10.30
C ASP A 156 -15.22 -5.40 8.84
N PHE A 157 -14.50 -6.01 7.88
CA PHE A 157 -14.68 -5.75 6.46
C PHE A 157 -15.32 -6.92 5.70
N VAL A 158 -16.21 -6.58 4.78
CA VAL A 158 -16.66 -7.47 3.70
C VAL A 158 -16.42 -6.81 2.35
N VAL A 159 -15.66 -7.49 1.50
CA VAL A 159 -15.43 -7.10 0.11
C VAL A 159 -16.40 -7.88 -0.77
N ILE A 160 -17.18 -7.16 -1.56
CA ILE A 160 -18.16 -7.73 -2.49
C ILE A 160 -17.56 -7.67 -3.89
N LEU A 161 -17.53 -8.82 -4.56
CA LEU A 161 -16.92 -8.98 -5.88
C LEU A 161 -17.97 -8.92 -6.99
N ASN A 162 -17.54 -8.60 -8.21
CA ASN A 162 -18.40 -8.51 -9.40
C ASN A 162 -19.12 -9.82 -9.74
N ASN A 163 -18.60 -10.98 -9.31
CA ASN A 163 -19.21 -12.30 -9.48
C ASN A 163 -20.26 -12.63 -8.39
N GLY A 164 -20.50 -11.73 -7.44
CA GLY A 164 -21.45 -11.88 -6.34
C GLY A 164 -20.87 -12.51 -5.07
N GLU A 165 -19.60 -12.91 -5.06
CA GLU A 165 -18.92 -13.40 -3.87
C GLU A 165 -18.76 -12.28 -2.82
N ARG A 166 -18.77 -12.69 -1.56
CA ARG A 166 -18.49 -11.84 -0.40
C ARG A 166 -17.31 -12.45 0.31
N VAL A 167 -16.18 -11.74 0.33
CA VAL A 167 -14.92 -12.23 0.88
C VAL A 167 -14.48 -11.35 2.03
N GLN A 168 -13.82 -11.98 3.00
CA GLN A 168 -13.22 -11.30 4.15
C GLN A 168 -11.71 -11.23 3.94
N PRO A 169 -11.05 -10.12 4.28
CA PRO A 169 -9.59 -10.03 4.27
C PRO A 169 -8.95 -11.07 5.19
N GLU A 170 -7.74 -11.51 4.87
CA GLU A 170 -6.92 -12.33 5.76
C GLU A 170 -6.29 -11.49 6.87
N VAL A 171 -5.83 -10.28 6.53
CA VAL A 171 -5.21 -9.34 7.47
C VAL A 171 -5.52 -7.89 7.08
N CYS A 172 -5.42 -6.97 8.04
CA CYS A 172 -5.49 -5.53 7.80
C CYS A 172 -4.51 -4.74 8.69
N SER A 173 -4.12 -3.56 8.22
CA SER A 173 -3.24 -2.65 8.97
C SER A 173 -3.44 -1.20 8.52
N ILE A 174 -2.94 -0.25 9.32
CA ILE A 174 -2.82 1.16 8.92
C ILE A 174 -1.58 1.42 8.05
N SER A 175 -0.67 0.45 7.93
CA SER A 175 0.51 0.56 7.04
C SER A 175 0.07 0.60 5.57
N PRO A 176 0.67 1.44 4.71
CA PRO A 176 1.88 2.28 4.93
C PRO A 176 1.62 3.65 5.57
N ASN A 177 0.39 4.02 5.90
CA ASN A 177 0.03 5.30 6.51
C ASN A 177 0.36 5.34 8.02
N LEU A 178 1.66 5.36 8.31
CA LEU A 178 2.26 5.06 9.61
C LEU A 178 2.33 6.26 10.55
N ASP A 179 2.45 7.46 9.99
CA ASP A 179 2.60 8.70 10.72
C ASP A 179 1.33 9.05 11.50
N TYR A 180 1.50 9.55 12.73
CA TYR A 180 0.39 9.77 13.66
C TYR A 180 -0.61 10.84 13.20
N ASN A 181 -0.23 11.71 12.26
CA ASN A 181 -1.08 12.75 11.69
C ASN A 181 -1.85 12.29 10.43
N GLU A 182 -1.77 11.01 10.05
CA GLU A 182 -2.29 10.59 8.74
C GLU A 182 -3.42 9.59 8.80
N ARG A 183 -3.33 8.63 9.74
CA ARG A 183 -4.05 7.34 9.94
C ARG A 183 -5.52 7.20 9.49
N ALA A 184 -5.83 7.65 8.30
CA ALA A 184 -7.14 7.64 7.65
C ALA A 184 -7.20 6.59 6.55
N VAL A 185 -6.16 5.77 6.43
CA VAL A 185 -6.09 4.64 5.51
C VAL A 185 -5.94 3.34 6.27
N VAL A 186 -6.66 2.34 5.81
CA VAL A 186 -6.47 0.94 6.16
C VAL A 186 -6.17 0.17 4.89
N VAL A 187 -5.17 -0.70 4.92
CA VAL A 187 -4.90 -1.64 3.84
C VAL A 187 -5.37 -3.03 4.24
N LEU A 188 -6.09 -3.67 3.34
CA LEU A 188 -6.57 -5.04 3.45
C LEU A 188 -5.72 -5.94 2.55
N PHE A 189 -5.33 -7.11 3.07
CA PHE A 189 -4.76 -8.19 2.25
C PHE A 189 -5.66 -9.42 2.27
N GLY A 190 -5.86 -10.03 1.11
CA GLY A 190 -6.73 -11.18 0.90
C GLY A 190 -6.84 -11.52 -0.59
N PHE A 191 -7.92 -12.16 -1.00
CA PHE A 191 -8.14 -12.53 -2.41
C PHE A 191 -9.36 -11.78 -2.94
N PHE A 192 -9.12 -10.73 -3.70
CA PHE A 192 -10.11 -9.74 -4.12
C PHE A 192 -10.24 -9.63 -5.64
N GLY A 193 -9.28 -10.12 -6.43
CA GLY A 193 -9.38 -10.06 -7.87
C GLY A 193 -8.34 -10.83 -8.66
N ASN A 194 -8.33 -10.58 -9.97
CA ASN A 194 -7.36 -11.13 -10.90
C ASN A 194 -6.95 -10.08 -11.95
N ARG A 195 -5.95 -10.41 -12.77
CA ARG A 195 -5.37 -9.49 -13.78
C ARG A 195 -6.10 -9.49 -15.13
N LEU A 196 -7.32 -10.01 -15.18
CA LEU A 196 -8.08 -10.03 -16.43
C LEU A 196 -8.76 -8.67 -16.64
N SER A 197 -8.80 -8.23 -17.89
CA SER A 197 -9.58 -7.05 -18.31
C SER A 197 -11.03 -7.18 -17.83
N PRO A 198 -11.69 -6.09 -17.37
CA PRO A 198 -13.11 -6.12 -16.99
C PRO A 198 -14.05 -6.68 -18.06
N ASN A 199 -13.66 -6.63 -19.34
CA ASN A 199 -14.44 -7.18 -20.45
C ASN A 199 -14.33 -8.72 -20.57
N ASN A 200 -13.40 -9.33 -19.84
CA ASN A 200 -13.27 -10.78 -19.76
C ASN A 200 -14.34 -11.34 -18.81
N PRO A 201 -15.12 -12.36 -19.23
CA PRO A 201 -16.17 -12.96 -18.39
C PRO A 201 -15.64 -13.63 -17.11
N ASP A 202 -14.35 -14.00 -17.07
CA ASP A 202 -13.70 -14.61 -15.91
C ASP A 202 -13.00 -13.56 -15.01
N SER A 203 -13.17 -12.26 -15.31
CA SER A 203 -12.61 -11.19 -14.48
C SER A 203 -13.26 -11.18 -13.10
N VAL A 204 -12.41 -11.06 -12.06
CA VAL A 204 -12.84 -10.93 -10.68
C VAL A 204 -12.22 -9.65 -10.13
N TYR A 205 -13.04 -8.79 -9.53
CA TYR A 205 -12.59 -7.55 -8.89
C TYR A 205 -13.64 -7.04 -7.89
N PRO A 206 -13.23 -6.21 -6.90
CA PRO A 206 -14.17 -5.63 -5.96
C PRO A 206 -15.10 -4.63 -6.66
N ILE A 207 -16.37 -4.66 -6.27
CA ILE A 207 -17.37 -3.66 -6.66
C ILE A 207 -17.83 -2.81 -5.48
N ARG A 208 -17.64 -3.31 -4.25
CA ARG A 208 -18.05 -2.60 -3.03
C ARG A 208 -17.30 -3.14 -1.81
N VAL A 209 -17.00 -2.26 -0.87
CA VAL A 209 -16.50 -2.64 0.46
C VAL A 209 -17.48 -2.12 1.51
N GLU A 210 -17.81 -2.96 2.49
CA GLU A 210 -18.72 -2.67 3.58
C GLU A 210 -18.07 -2.94 4.92
N ILE A 211 -18.40 -2.12 5.92
CA ILE A 211 -18.04 -2.36 7.31
C ILE A 211 -19.23 -3.01 8.01
N VAL A 212 -19.00 -4.18 8.61
CA VAL A 212 -20.03 -5.03 9.21
C VAL A 212 -19.89 -5.09 10.72
N GLU A 213 -20.96 -5.47 11.40
CA GLU A 213 -20.93 -5.76 12.83
C GLU A 213 -20.36 -7.15 13.06
N ASP A 214 -19.31 -7.25 13.86
CA ASP A 214 -18.65 -8.50 14.24
C ASP A 214 -18.53 -8.68 15.77
N GLY A 215 -19.06 -7.73 16.56
CA GLY A 215 -18.97 -7.69 18.02
C GLY A 215 -17.82 -6.83 18.56
N THR A 216 -16.92 -6.35 17.70
CA THR A 216 -15.77 -5.48 18.01
C THR A 216 -15.67 -4.35 16.99
N PRO A 217 -16.64 -3.42 16.96
CA PRO A 217 -16.79 -2.51 15.83
C PRO A 217 -15.57 -1.59 15.64
N LEU A 218 -15.08 -1.51 14.41
CA LEU A 218 -14.17 -0.45 13.97
C LEU A 218 -14.70 0.93 14.35
N GLN A 219 -13.84 1.74 14.96
CA GLN A 219 -14.13 3.11 15.34
C GLN A 219 -13.30 4.12 14.54
N LEU A 220 -13.91 5.23 14.17
CA LEU A 220 -13.24 6.42 13.66
C LEU A 220 -13.13 7.48 14.76
N VAL A 221 -12.06 8.27 14.72
CA VAL A 221 -11.74 9.30 15.70
C VAL A 221 -12.08 10.67 15.12
N GLY A 222 -13.08 11.33 15.72
CA GLY A 222 -13.55 12.64 15.30
C GLY A 222 -12.92 13.80 16.08
N PRO A 223 -13.43 15.03 15.89
CA PRO A 223 -13.01 16.18 16.68
C PRO A 223 -13.19 15.96 18.19
N GLY A 224 -12.17 16.30 18.98
CA GLY A 224 -12.17 16.11 20.43
C GLY A 224 -12.15 14.63 20.83
N PRO A 225 -12.65 14.26 22.02
CA PRO A 225 -12.69 12.86 22.48
C PRO A 225 -13.90 12.11 21.90
N THR A 226 -14.11 12.18 20.57
CA THR A 226 -15.27 11.57 19.90
C THR A 226 -14.86 10.31 19.16
N PHE A 227 -15.53 9.20 19.45
CA PHE A 227 -15.40 7.95 18.70
C PHE A 227 -16.74 7.62 18.04
N VAL A 228 -16.70 7.25 16.76
CA VAL A 228 -17.88 6.89 15.98
C VAL A 228 -17.70 5.48 15.43
N SER A 229 -18.70 4.62 15.60
CA SER A 229 -18.70 3.30 14.96
C SER A 229 -18.78 3.44 13.44
N ALA A 230 -17.94 2.71 12.73
CA ALA A 230 -17.94 2.66 11.27
C ALA A 230 -18.91 1.61 10.71
N VAL A 231 -19.54 0.79 11.56
CA VAL A 231 -20.51 -0.24 11.16
C VAL A 231 -21.62 0.35 10.29
N GLY A 232 -21.87 -0.29 9.15
CA GLY A 232 -22.87 0.14 8.18
C GLY A 232 -22.38 1.17 7.17
N MET A 233 -21.14 1.67 7.29
CA MET A 233 -20.49 2.42 6.21
C MET A 233 -20.14 1.47 5.06
N GLY A 234 -20.13 2.02 3.84
CA GLY A 234 -19.68 1.29 2.67
C GLY A 234 -19.45 2.23 1.50
N VAL A 235 -18.58 1.81 0.58
CA VAL A 235 -18.19 2.57 -0.60
C VAL A 235 -18.12 1.65 -1.81
N ASP A 236 -18.54 2.17 -2.95
CA ASP A 236 -18.40 1.44 -4.22
C ASP A 236 -16.94 1.53 -4.67
N SER A 237 -16.42 0.41 -5.19
CA SER A 237 -15.04 0.34 -5.65
C SER A 237 -14.90 0.89 -7.06
N GLY A 238 -13.70 1.39 -7.39
CA GLY A 238 -13.35 1.84 -8.74
C GLY A 238 -13.35 0.71 -9.79
N GLY A 239 -13.43 -0.55 -9.36
CA GLY A 239 -13.38 -1.73 -10.23
C GLY A 239 -11.96 -2.27 -10.37
N SER A 240 -11.68 -2.96 -11.49
CA SER A 240 -10.33 -3.49 -11.74
C SER A 240 -9.38 -2.40 -12.25
N PRO A 241 -8.15 -2.30 -11.71
CA PRO A 241 -7.09 -1.48 -12.29
C PRO A 241 -6.48 -2.12 -13.55
N TYR A 242 -6.73 -3.42 -13.78
CA TYR A 242 -6.16 -4.19 -14.90
C TYR A 242 -7.03 -4.04 -16.15
N THR A 243 -6.98 -2.87 -16.76
CA THR A 243 -7.72 -2.57 -17.99
C THR A 243 -6.86 -2.73 -19.24
N ASP A 244 -7.50 -2.90 -20.40
CA ASP A 244 -6.80 -2.89 -21.67
C ASP A 244 -6.09 -1.53 -21.91
N PRO A 245 -4.92 -1.49 -22.58
CA PRO A 245 -4.11 -0.28 -22.69
C PRO A 245 -4.79 0.91 -23.38
N ASP A 246 -5.79 0.63 -24.22
CA ASP A 246 -6.57 1.62 -24.97
C ASP A 246 -7.74 2.22 -24.18
N VAL A 247 -8.06 1.69 -22.99
CA VAL A 247 -9.06 2.29 -22.09
C VAL A 247 -8.55 3.66 -21.60
N PRO A 248 -9.33 4.75 -21.76
CA PRO A 248 -8.96 6.08 -21.27
C PRO A 248 -8.69 6.08 -19.75
N PRO A 249 -7.69 6.81 -19.23
CA PRO A 249 -7.38 6.84 -17.80
C PRO A 249 -8.57 7.10 -16.88
N GLU A 250 -9.49 7.99 -17.27
CA GLU A 250 -10.71 8.34 -16.53
C GLU A 250 -11.70 7.18 -16.36
N GLU A 251 -11.62 6.17 -17.23
CA GLU A 251 -12.46 4.96 -17.22
C GLU A 251 -11.78 3.78 -16.52
N ARG A 252 -10.52 3.92 -16.08
CA ARG A 252 -9.78 2.84 -15.40
C ARG A 252 -10.11 2.77 -13.91
N GLY A 253 -10.13 1.57 -13.33
CA GLY A 253 -10.38 1.37 -11.90
C GLY A 253 -9.18 1.60 -10.98
N GLY A 254 -8.11 2.24 -11.47
CA GLY A 254 -6.89 2.50 -10.71
C GLY A 254 -7.00 3.65 -9.69
N PRO A 255 -5.90 3.96 -8.99
CA PRO A 255 -5.84 5.03 -7.98
C PRO A 255 -6.28 6.40 -8.52
N ARG A 256 -6.96 7.17 -7.68
CA ARG A 256 -7.45 8.52 -8.00
C ARG A 256 -7.25 9.46 -6.81
N LEU A 257 -7.24 10.77 -7.06
CA LEU A 257 -7.36 11.76 -5.99
C LEU A 257 -8.77 11.69 -5.39
N VAL A 258 -8.88 11.51 -4.08
CA VAL A 258 -10.16 11.41 -3.35
C VAL A 258 -10.45 12.62 -2.47
N ALA A 259 -9.40 13.31 -2.01
CA ALA A 259 -9.53 14.56 -1.26
C ALA A 259 -8.26 15.42 -1.39
N SER A 260 -8.38 16.69 -1.05
CA SER A 260 -7.24 17.56 -0.80
C SER A 260 -7.57 18.55 0.31
N LYS A 261 -6.56 18.99 1.06
CA LYS A 261 -6.75 19.86 2.21
C LYS A 261 -5.62 20.87 2.35
N LEU A 262 -5.97 22.15 2.24
CA LEU A 262 -5.06 23.27 2.48
C LEU A 262 -5.03 23.63 3.97
N THR A 263 -3.84 23.63 4.57
CA THR A 263 -3.63 23.99 5.99
C THR A 263 -2.36 24.82 6.18
N VAL A 264 -2.29 25.53 7.31
CA VAL A 264 -1.00 26.03 7.82
C VAL A 264 -0.17 24.80 8.20
N LEU A 265 1.09 24.75 7.77
CA LEU A 265 1.91 23.56 7.97
C LEU A 265 2.20 23.32 9.46
N SER A 266 2.06 22.07 9.89
CA SER A 266 2.49 21.57 11.20
C SER A 266 3.21 20.24 11.00
N ALA A 267 4.36 20.07 11.65
CA ALA A 267 5.06 18.78 11.73
C ALA A 267 4.58 17.95 12.95
N GLU A 268 3.60 18.45 13.70
CA GLU A 268 3.07 17.71 14.84
C GLU A 268 2.39 16.43 14.34
N GLY A 269 2.87 15.29 14.86
CA GLY A 269 2.37 13.97 14.48
C GLY A 269 3.01 13.38 13.23
N ASP A 270 3.92 14.08 12.56
CA ASP A 270 4.75 13.51 11.48
C ASP A 270 5.86 12.62 12.08
N GLN A 271 5.47 11.43 12.51
CA GLN A 271 6.36 10.42 13.06
C GLN A 271 5.61 9.09 13.20
N ALA A 272 6.31 8.00 12.92
CA ALA A 272 5.86 6.63 13.11
C ALA A 272 6.48 5.99 14.37
N PRO A 273 5.96 4.86 14.87
CA PRO A 273 6.67 4.07 15.88
C PRO A 273 8.07 3.70 15.38
N ALA A 274 9.08 3.76 16.25
CA ALA A 274 10.49 3.73 15.86
C ALA A 274 10.91 2.63 14.85
N PRO A 275 10.40 1.38 14.91
CA PRO A 275 10.74 0.35 13.90
C PRO A 275 10.23 0.64 12.48
N PHE A 276 9.29 1.57 12.33
CA PHE A 276 8.65 1.96 11.07
C PHE A 276 9.07 3.36 10.59
N ALA A 277 9.86 4.10 11.36
CA ALA A 277 10.30 5.46 11.05
C ALA A 277 11.54 5.51 10.13
N VAL A 278 11.68 4.54 9.22
CA VAL A 278 12.88 4.44 8.36
C VAL A 278 12.97 5.57 7.34
N ASN A 279 11.82 6.09 6.89
CA ASN A 279 11.73 7.17 5.90
C ASN A 279 11.35 8.53 6.50
N SER A 280 11.20 8.62 7.83
CA SER A 280 10.94 9.88 8.56
C SER A 280 12.23 10.45 9.17
N PRO A 281 12.32 11.78 9.42
CA PRO A 281 11.33 12.80 9.08
C PRO A 281 11.34 13.13 7.58
N ASN A 282 10.15 13.36 7.06
CA ASN A 282 9.78 13.55 5.66
C ASN A 282 8.80 14.72 5.48
N ASP A 283 8.43 15.42 6.57
CA ASP A 283 7.60 16.63 6.51
C ASP A 283 8.23 17.81 5.77
N GLY A 284 7.36 18.73 5.36
CA GLY A 284 7.74 19.95 4.68
C GLY A 284 8.72 20.85 5.45
N ARG A 285 8.68 20.92 6.79
CA ARG A 285 9.63 21.75 7.56
C ARG A 285 11.01 21.13 7.56
N THR A 286 11.10 19.81 7.64
CA THR A 286 12.38 19.10 7.51
C THR A 286 13.00 19.33 6.13
N LEU A 287 12.20 19.24 5.06
CA LEU A 287 12.70 19.40 3.69
C LEU A 287 13.01 20.86 3.31
N TYR A 288 12.19 21.82 3.76
CA TYR A 288 12.21 23.19 3.22
C TYR A 288 12.33 24.30 4.28
N GLY A 289 12.43 23.95 5.57
CA GLY A 289 12.63 24.92 6.64
C GLY A 289 11.53 26.00 6.71
N ASP A 290 11.94 27.27 6.79
CA ASP A 290 11.04 28.41 6.95
C ASP A 290 10.19 28.72 5.70
N ASP A 291 10.57 28.18 4.54
CA ASP A 291 9.76 28.28 3.32
C ASP A 291 8.53 27.37 3.38
N ALA A 292 8.52 26.39 4.30
CA ALA A 292 7.39 25.50 4.52
C ALA A 292 6.34 26.17 5.44
N GLN A 293 5.45 26.98 4.85
CA GLN A 293 4.47 27.79 5.61
C GLN A 293 3.07 27.18 5.60
N TYR A 294 2.67 26.65 4.44
CA TYR A 294 1.38 25.99 4.22
C TYR A 294 1.60 24.67 3.50
N ARG A 295 0.63 23.78 3.59
CA ARG A 295 0.57 22.55 2.79
C ARG A 295 -0.79 22.39 2.15
N ILE A 296 -0.81 21.84 0.95
CA ILE A 296 -1.98 21.12 0.43
C ILE A 296 -1.64 19.64 0.53
N ARG A 297 -2.27 18.95 1.48
CA ARG A 297 -2.18 17.49 1.53
C ARG A 297 -3.17 16.90 0.55
N VAL A 298 -2.69 16.03 -0.33
CA VAL A 298 -3.49 15.34 -1.34
C VAL A 298 -3.67 13.91 -0.90
N PHE A 299 -4.91 13.40 -0.97
CA PHE A 299 -5.27 12.05 -0.55
C PHE A 299 -5.66 11.20 -1.75
N THR A 300 -5.06 10.03 -1.91
CA THR A 300 -5.31 9.09 -3.02
C THR A 300 -6.01 7.81 -2.58
N SER A 301 -6.81 7.20 -3.47
CA SER A 301 -7.49 5.90 -3.24
C SER A 301 -6.55 4.67 -3.38
N GLY A 302 -5.27 4.84 -3.07
CA GLY A 302 -4.19 3.90 -3.37
C GLY A 302 -2.87 4.62 -3.64
N GLY A 303 -1.84 3.88 -4.04
CA GLY A 303 -0.50 4.45 -4.25
C GLY A 303 -0.49 5.52 -5.34
N PHE A 304 0.46 6.44 -5.24
CA PHE A 304 0.66 7.57 -6.16
C PHE A 304 1.91 7.41 -7.03
N SER A 305 2.63 6.30 -6.89
CA SER A 305 3.83 6.03 -7.68
C SER A 305 3.50 6.03 -9.18
N PRO A 306 4.31 6.70 -10.03
CA PRO A 306 3.96 6.96 -11.42
C PRO A 306 3.73 5.71 -12.28
N ASP A 307 4.39 4.60 -11.91
CA ASP A 307 4.30 3.30 -12.57
C ASP A 307 3.92 2.16 -11.59
N GLY A 308 3.51 2.52 -10.38
CA GLY A 308 3.20 1.56 -9.31
C GLY A 308 4.41 1.05 -8.53
N VAL A 309 5.63 1.51 -8.81
CA VAL A 309 6.88 1.10 -8.12
C VAL A 309 7.81 2.28 -7.86
N LYS A 310 8.11 3.09 -8.89
CA LYS A 310 9.08 4.18 -8.82
C LYS A 310 8.61 5.25 -7.84
N ALA A 311 9.53 5.70 -6.99
CA ALA A 311 9.26 6.76 -6.06
C ALA A 311 8.94 8.08 -6.77
N MET A 312 7.99 8.84 -6.23
CA MET A 312 7.83 10.24 -6.57
C MET A 312 8.88 11.07 -5.83
N LEU A 313 9.49 12.03 -6.53
CA LEU A 313 10.56 12.83 -5.95
C LEU A 313 10.05 14.17 -5.41
N PRO A 314 10.63 14.70 -4.31
CA PRO A 314 10.33 16.05 -3.79
C PRO A 314 10.39 17.17 -4.84
N THR A 315 11.18 17.00 -5.90
CA THR A 315 11.38 17.96 -6.99
C THR A 315 10.39 17.83 -8.15
N GLU A 316 9.45 16.87 -8.12
CA GLU A 316 8.62 16.50 -9.28
C GLU A 316 7.21 17.11 -9.29
N PHE A 317 6.94 18.13 -8.48
CA PHE A 317 5.64 18.83 -8.49
C PHE A 317 5.19 19.16 -9.93
N ALA A 318 6.03 19.82 -10.73
CA ALA A 318 5.67 20.28 -12.08
C ALA A 318 5.42 19.13 -13.08
N ARG A 319 5.84 17.91 -12.73
CA ARG A 319 5.64 16.72 -13.55
C ARG A 319 4.26 16.11 -13.36
N TYR A 320 3.75 16.13 -12.12
CA TYR A 320 2.54 15.38 -11.73
C TYR A 320 1.37 16.27 -11.30
N PHE A 321 1.64 17.50 -10.86
CA PHE A 321 0.65 18.38 -10.28
C PHE A 321 0.59 19.74 -10.97
N LYS A 322 -0.56 20.38 -10.80
CA LYS A 322 -0.75 21.82 -11.00
C LYS A 322 -1.76 22.29 -9.98
N LEU A 323 -1.75 23.57 -9.65
CA LEU A 323 -2.81 24.17 -8.84
C LEU A 323 -3.59 25.17 -9.69
N LYS A 324 -4.86 25.37 -9.35
CA LYS A 324 -5.68 26.42 -9.94
C LYS A 324 -6.14 27.41 -8.88
N ALA A 325 -5.83 28.67 -9.11
CA ALA A 325 -6.29 29.77 -8.28
C ALA A 325 -7.34 30.62 -8.99
N GLN A 326 -8.40 30.99 -8.26
CA GLN A 326 -9.42 31.90 -8.74
C GLN A 326 -9.07 33.34 -8.34
N THR A 327 -8.82 34.19 -9.33
CA THR A 327 -8.53 35.62 -9.14
C THR A 327 -9.66 36.48 -9.69
N ALA A 328 -9.60 37.80 -9.45
CA ALA A 328 -10.51 38.75 -10.08
C ALA A 328 -10.36 38.78 -11.61
N GLY A 329 -9.17 38.46 -12.13
CA GLY A 329 -8.86 38.39 -13.56
C GLY A 329 -9.20 37.05 -14.23
N GLY A 330 -9.64 36.04 -13.46
CA GLY A 330 -9.92 34.69 -13.95
C GLY A 330 -9.09 33.60 -13.25
N VAL A 331 -9.08 32.41 -13.83
CA VAL A 331 -8.30 31.27 -13.30
C VAL A 331 -6.83 31.44 -13.69
N VAL A 332 -5.94 31.31 -12.71
CA VAL A 332 -4.50 31.25 -12.88
C VAL A 332 -4.05 29.82 -12.59
N GLU A 333 -3.24 29.23 -13.48
CA GLU A 333 -2.60 27.93 -13.25
C GLU A 333 -1.21 28.14 -12.63
N LEU A 334 -0.92 27.38 -11.58
CA LEU A 334 0.37 27.37 -10.90
C LEU A 334 1.02 26.01 -11.18
N THR A 335 2.07 26.02 -11.98
CA THR A 335 2.62 24.82 -12.63
C THR A 335 4.11 24.61 -12.35
N GLU A 336 4.79 25.57 -11.75
CA GLU A 336 6.24 25.56 -11.54
C GLU A 336 6.57 25.81 -10.07
N THR A 337 7.63 25.16 -9.59
CA THR A 337 8.19 25.38 -8.26
C THR A 337 9.17 26.55 -8.28
N GLY A 338 9.39 27.17 -7.12
CA GLY A 338 10.42 28.19 -6.93
C GLY A 338 10.10 29.58 -7.52
N ILE A 339 8.92 29.78 -8.12
CA ILE A 339 8.49 31.07 -8.66
C ILE A 339 7.33 31.69 -7.87
N ASP A 340 7.28 33.02 -7.84
CA ASP A 340 6.22 33.79 -7.19
C ASP A 340 5.05 34.04 -8.14
N TYR A 341 3.88 33.53 -7.79
CA TYR A 341 2.62 33.83 -8.46
C TYR A 341 1.91 34.98 -7.75
N ASN A 342 1.61 36.05 -8.48
CA ASN A 342 0.80 37.15 -7.98
C ASN A 342 -0.70 36.86 -8.19
N LEU A 343 -1.45 36.77 -7.10
CA LEU A 343 -2.88 36.52 -7.09
C LEU A 343 -3.60 37.71 -6.44
N ASP A 344 -3.99 38.68 -7.28
CA ASP A 344 -4.63 39.94 -6.87
C ASP A 344 -3.81 40.74 -5.83
N GLY A 345 -2.50 40.86 -6.03
CA GLY A 345 -1.60 41.62 -5.16
C GLY A 345 -1.01 40.84 -3.99
N ALA A 346 -1.46 39.62 -3.74
CA ALA A 346 -0.87 38.68 -2.79
C ALA A 346 0.02 37.65 -3.53
N THR A 347 1.00 37.07 -2.84
CA THR A 347 1.98 36.14 -3.45
C THR A 347 1.82 34.73 -2.91
N VAL A 348 1.94 33.74 -3.79
CA VAL A 348 2.12 32.33 -3.43
C VAL A 348 3.27 31.74 -4.24
N ARG A 349 4.07 30.89 -3.61
CA ARG A 349 5.13 30.09 -4.23
C ARG A 349 4.91 28.63 -3.90
N ILE A 350 5.02 27.76 -4.89
CA ILE A 350 5.12 26.32 -4.69
C ILE A 350 6.59 26.00 -4.42
N VAL A 351 6.86 25.34 -3.30
CA VAL A 351 8.22 25.04 -2.85
C VAL A 351 8.67 23.69 -3.38
N GLY A 352 7.83 22.66 -3.21
CA GLY A 352 8.11 21.29 -3.64
C GLY A 352 7.09 20.31 -3.06
N LEU A 353 7.40 19.02 -3.14
CA LEU A 353 6.63 17.94 -2.50
C LEU A 353 7.31 17.47 -1.21
N ALA A 354 6.52 17.01 -0.25
CA ALA A 354 6.94 16.37 1.01
C ALA A 354 5.99 15.21 1.33
N GLU A 355 6.21 14.52 2.46
CA GLU A 355 5.52 13.24 2.78
C GLU A 355 5.76 12.22 1.67
N LEU A 356 7.04 12.04 1.38
CA LEU A 356 7.52 11.07 0.40
C LEU A 356 8.64 10.27 1.04
N GLY A 357 9.61 10.91 1.68
CA GLY A 357 10.77 10.23 2.25
C GLY A 357 11.79 11.23 2.79
N LYS A 358 12.94 10.73 3.25
CA LYS A 358 13.96 11.56 3.88
C LYS A 358 14.57 12.57 2.92
N VAL A 359 15.03 13.69 3.48
CA VAL A 359 15.92 14.60 2.75
C VAL A 359 17.12 13.82 2.21
N SER A 360 17.41 14.03 0.92
CA SER A 360 18.56 13.44 0.24
C SER A 360 19.36 14.53 -0.47
N ASP A 361 20.68 14.31 -0.58
CA ASP A 361 21.56 15.13 -1.42
C ASP A 361 21.21 14.97 -2.91
N HIS A 362 20.63 13.82 -3.27
CA HIS A 362 20.23 13.47 -4.63
C HIS A 362 18.87 12.76 -4.62
N TYR A 363 17.96 13.25 -5.46
CA TYR A 363 16.67 12.63 -5.73
C TYR A 363 16.76 11.92 -7.08
N ASP A 364 17.10 10.63 -7.05
CA ASP A 364 17.27 9.75 -8.21
C ASP A 364 16.55 8.41 -7.98
N ASP A 365 16.84 7.38 -8.78
CA ASP A 365 16.15 6.10 -8.70
C ASP A 365 16.46 5.32 -7.41
N CYS A 366 17.47 5.73 -6.61
CA CYS A 366 17.71 5.18 -5.28
C CYS A 366 16.77 5.73 -4.22
N TYR A 367 16.04 6.81 -4.53
CA TYR A 367 15.19 7.48 -3.54
C TYR A 367 14.09 6.54 -3.07
N THR A 368 14.06 6.28 -1.77
CA THR A 368 13.07 5.40 -1.14
C THR A 368 11.94 6.24 -0.58
N GLU A 369 10.75 6.12 -1.15
CA GLU A 369 9.56 6.72 -0.59
C GLU A 369 8.97 5.88 0.57
N ASP A 370 8.19 6.50 1.45
CA ASP A 370 7.38 5.90 2.53
C ASP A 370 6.17 5.11 2.01
N GLN A 371 5.84 5.26 0.73
CA GLN A 371 4.79 4.55 -0.01
C GLN A 371 3.39 4.76 0.54
N ASP A 372 3.18 5.89 1.21
CA ASP A 372 1.92 6.20 1.88
C ASP A 372 0.80 6.54 0.85
N ASN A 373 -0.31 7.15 1.28
CA ASN A 373 -1.41 7.56 0.39
C ASN A 373 -1.66 9.08 0.43
N GLN A 374 -0.72 9.85 0.99
CA GLN A 374 -0.86 11.27 1.27
C GLN A 374 0.40 12.04 0.89
N ILE A 375 0.29 12.91 -0.12
CA ILE A 375 1.41 13.76 -0.54
C ILE A 375 1.17 15.20 -0.11
N ASP A 376 2.20 15.85 0.44
CA ASP A 376 2.15 17.27 0.76
C ASP A 376 2.75 18.13 -0.36
N ILE A 377 1.92 19.02 -0.93
CA ILE A 377 2.41 20.13 -1.77
C ILE A 377 2.72 21.31 -0.84
N ILE A 378 4.00 21.67 -0.73
CA ILE A 378 4.48 22.70 0.18
C ILE A 378 4.42 24.08 -0.47
N LEU A 379 3.88 25.05 0.26
CA LEU A 379 3.61 26.40 -0.22
C LEU A 379 4.17 27.46 0.73
N ALA A 380 4.64 28.57 0.16
CA ALA A 380 5.08 29.77 0.86
C ALA A 380 4.29 31.00 0.38
N GLY A 381 4.12 32.00 1.23
CA GLY A 381 3.56 33.30 0.86
C GLY A 381 2.37 33.74 1.70
N ASP A 382 1.51 34.55 1.11
CA ASP A 382 0.44 35.24 1.81
C ASP A 382 -0.80 34.35 1.96
N GLU A 383 -1.41 34.34 3.15
CA GLU A 383 -2.69 33.66 3.41
C GLU A 383 -3.80 34.09 2.40
N ALA A 384 -3.78 35.36 1.98
CA ALA A 384 -4.72 35.89 1.00
C ALA A 384 -4.58 35.23 -0.39
N ALA A 385 -3.36 34.82 -0.77
CA ALA A 385 -3.12 34.06 -2.00
C ALA A 385 -3.54 32.60 -1.83
N MET A 386 -3.23 31.98 -0.68
CA MET A 386 -3.62 30.60 -0.36
C MET A 386 -5.13 30.39 -0.47
N ARG A 387 -5.93 31.33 0.05
CA ARG A 387 -7.41 31.30 -0.01
C ARG A 387 -7.99 31.35 -1.43
N LYS A 388 -7.18 31.65 -2.44
CA LYS A 388 -7.60 31.67 -3.85
C LYS A 388 -7.38 30.33 -4.54
N ILE A 389 -6.57 29.43 -3.97
CA ILE A 389 -6.37 28.09 -4.51
C ILE A 389 -7.67 27.31 -4.33
N THR A 390 -8.15 26.71 -5.42
CA THR A 390 -9.46 26.05 -5.46
C THR A 390 -9.38 24.60 -5.93
N HIS A 391 -8.32 24.23 -6.65
CA HIS A 391 -8.16 22.89 -7.19
C HIS A 391 -6.68 22.50 -7.21
N VAL A 392 -6.47 21.19 -7.07
CA VAL A 392 -5.29 20.44 -7.47
C VAL A 392 -5.64 19.71 -8.77
#